data_AF-A0A9W8JN50-F1
#
_entry.id   AF-A0A9W8JN50-F1
#
_cell.length_a   1.000
_cell.length_b   1.000
_cell.length_c   1.000
_cell.angle_alpha   90.00
_cell.angle_beta   90.00
_cell.angle_gamma   90.00
#
_symmetry.space_group_name_H-M   'P 1'
#
loop_
_entity.id
_entity.type
_entity.pdbx_description
1 polymer ?
#
loop_
_entity_poly.entity_id
_entity_poly.type
_entity_poly.pdbx_seq_one_letter_code
_entity_poly.pdbx_strand_id
1 'polypeptide(L)'
;MSSPSISNYDSEIKKVRPTSELVTSHTVISGSDAEAQIAVVGDNTYDPRSSTYRRILSAIREPMAEFFGVALLIIFGAGSAASVVLSTNAGVSSSPKGDFFSINFGWAIGIAMGVWVSGTISGGHINPAMTLAMATWRKFPWRKVPAYILAQVLGGVVGAALVYGLYFGAIDIYEGAGVRTEATAGIFTTYSTAYALNPARDFGPRLFLLMAGYGKELFTYRNQYWLWCPIIAPIVGAQAGAFLYDLFLYTGEGPLNPEGDD
;
A
#
# COMPACT_ATOMS: atom_id res chain seq x y z
N MET A 1 -31.99 -58.21 3.52
CA MET A 1 -30.64 -58.06 2.95
C MET A 1 -30.80 -57.26 1.66
N SER A 2 -31.01 -55.94 1.72
CA SER A 2 -30.01 -54.85 1.87
C SER A 2 -29.14 -54.66 0.63
N SER A 3 -29.57 -53.78 -0.27
CA SER A 3 -28.74 -53.17 -1.32
C SER A 3 -28.62 -51.66 -1.01
N PRO A 4 -27.42 -51.10 -0.81
CA PRO A 4 -27.25 -49.73 -0.34
C PRO A 4 -27.38 -48.66 -1.43
N SER A 5 -27.70 -47.47 -0.94
CA SER A 5 -27.93 -46.18 -1.61
C SER A 5 -26.71 -45.58 -2.31
N ILE A 6 -26.98 -44.86 -3.40
CA ILE A 6 -26.09 -43.94 -4.11
C ILE A 6 -25.73 -42.79 -3.17
N SER A 7 -24.47 -42.71 -2.76
CA SER A 7 -23.90 -41.57 -2.02
C SER A 7 -22.39 -41.55 -2.24
N ASN A 8 -21.88 -40.36 -2.57
CA ASN A 8 -20.47 -39.95 -2.57
C ASN A 8 -19.71 -40.11 -3.90
N TYR A 9 -19.92 -39.17 -4.82
CA TYR A 9 -18.99 -38.92 -5.93
C TYR A 9 -18.57 -37.45 -6.12
N ASP A 10 -18.92 -36.54 -5.20
CA ASP A 10 -18.68 -35.09 -5.37
C ASP A 10 -17.94 -34.43 -4.18
N SER A 11 -16.81 -34.99 -3.71
CA SER A 11 -16.01 -34.33 -2.66
C SER A 11 -14.53 -34.11 -2.94
N GLU A 12 -14.05 -34.31 -4.18
CA GLU A 12 -12.63 -34.12 -4.50
C GLU A 12 -12.32 -33.07 -5.58
N ILE A 13 -12.95 -31.89 -5.56
CA ILE A 13 -12.44 -30.75 -6.34
C ILE A 13 -12.57 -29.45 -5.55
N LYS A 14 -11.51 -29.11 -4.79
CA LYS A 14 -10.88 -27.76 -4.71
C LYS A 14 -9.87 -27.68 -3.56
N LYS A 15 -8.62 -28.05 -3.86
CA LYS A 15 -7.44 -27.47 -3.21
C LYS A 15 -6.32 -27.40 -4.24
N VAL A 16 -6.39 -26.40 -5.11
CA VAL A 16 -5.31 -26.06 -6.02
C VAL A 16 -4.17 -25.51 -5.15
N ARG A 17 -3.13 -26.33 -4.93
CA ARG A 17 -1.84 -25.88 -4.42
C ARG A 17 -1.08 -25.14 -5.52
N PRO A 18 -0.27 -24.12 -5.20
CA PRO A 18 0.52 -23.42 -6.20
C PRO A 18 1.61 -24.37 -6.72
N THR A 19 1.71 -24.43 -8.05
CA THR A 19 2.65 -25.23 -8.82
C THR A 19 4.10 -24.78 -8.54
N SER A 20 4.88 -25.62 -7.87
CA SER A 20 6.32 -25.62 -8.02
C SER A 20 6.80 -27.07 -8.02
N GLU A 21 7.53 -27.41 -9.09
CA GLU A 21 8.26 -28.68 -9.32
C GLU A 21 7.45 -29.82 -9.95
N LEU A 22 7.42 -29.79 -11.29
CA LEU A 22 7.37 -31.00 -12.12
C LEU A 22 8.74 -31.68 -12.02
N VAL A 23 8.86 -32.69 -11.15
CA VAL A 23 9.93 -33.70 -11.26
C VAL A 23 9.29 -34.95 -11.85
N THR A 24 9.50 -35.16 -13.14
CA THR A 24 9.14 -36.39 -13.84
C THR A 24 10.08 -37.51 -13.38
N SER A 25 9.58 -38.44 -12.56
CA SER A 25 10.23 -39.74 -12.36
C SER A 25 9.49 -40.79 -13.17
N HIS A 26 10.06 -41.20 -14.30
CA HIS A 26 9.67 -42.42 -14.99
C HIS A 26 10.10 -43.63 -14.13
N THR A 27 9.17 -44.52 -13.81
CA THR A 27 9.51 -45.88 -13.38
C THR A 27 8.49 -46.83 -13.99
N VAL A 28 8.97 -47.66 -14.90
CA VAL A 28 8.24 -48.79 -15.45
C VAL A 28 8.12 -49.82 -14.33
N ILE A 29 6.90 -50.13 -13.89
CA ILE A 29 6.66 -51.21 -12.93
C ILE A 29 6.14 -52.41 -13.72
N SER A 30 7.01 -53.41 -13.85
CA SER A 30 6.67 -54.77 -14.31
C SER A 30 6.85 -55.71 -13.12
N GLY A 31 5.82 -56.48 -12.81
CA GLY A 31 5.95 -57.71 -12.02
C GLY A 31 5.85 -57.55 -10.51
N SER A 32 5.23 -58.56 -9.93
CA SER A 32 4.92 -58.79 -8.52
C SER A 32 6.12 -58.67 -7.58
N ASP A 33 5.83 -58.41 -6.30
CA ASP A 33 6.73 -58.51 -5.12
C ASP A 33 7.29 -57.19 -4.56
N ALA A 34 6.42 -56.19 -4.34
CA ALA A 34 6.79 -54.85 -3.88
C ALA A 34 6.38 -54.51 -2.43
N GLU A 35 6.46 -55.44 -1.47
CA GLU A 35 6.13 -55.15 -0.05
C GLU A 35 7.32 -55.11 0.92
N ALA A 36 8.56 -55.25 0.47
CA ALA A 36 9.72 -55.12 1.36
C ALA A 36 10.78 -54.19 0.77
N GLN A 37 11.07 -53.11 1.50
CA GLN A 37 12.09 -52.07 1.24
C GLN A 37 11.59 -50.79 0.53
N ILE A 38 10.68 -50.07 1.19
CA ILE A 38 10.81 -48.61 1.24
C ILE A 38 11.26 -48.30 2.66
N ALA A 39 12.58 -48.30 2.85
CA ALA A 39 13.16 -47.67 4.03
C ALA A 39 12.59 -46.26 4.11
N VAL A 40 11.96 -45.93 5.24
CA VAL A 40 11.61 -44.57 5.61
C VAL A 40 12.92 -43.79 5.66
N VAL A 41 13.31 -43.22 4.52
CA VAL A 41 14.25 -42.12 4.45
C VAL A 41 13.61 -41.08 5.35
N GLY A 42 14.21 -40.87 6.52
CA GLY A 42 13.71 -39.94 7.51
C GLY A 42 13.33 -38.66 6.79
N ASP A 43 12.06 -38.29 6.91
CA ASP A 43 11.53 -37.05 6.34
C ASP A 43 12.33 -35.94 7.02
N ASN A 44 13.39 -35.52 6.36
CA ASN A 44 14.20 -34.39 6.76
C ASN A 44 13.33 -33.20 6.39
N THR A 45 12.26 -32.99 7.16
CA THR A 45 11.29 -31.93 6.97
C THR A 45 12.07 -30.65 7.18
N TYR A 46 12.62 -30.12 6.09
CA TYR A 46 13.19 -28.80 6.04
C TYR A 46 12.09 -27.85 6.51
N ASP A 47 12.15 -27.39 7.76
CA ASP A 47 11.27 -26.31 8.22
C ASP A 47 11.75 -25.04 7.52
N PRO A 48 10.97 -24.48 6.57
CA PRO A 48 11.36 -23.29 5.84
C PRO A 48 11.44 -22.05 6.74
N ARG A 49 10.95 -22.14 7.99
CA ARG A 49 10.96 -21.07 9.01
C ARG A 49 12.12 -21.16 10.01
N SER A 50 13.03 -22.12 9.84
CA SER A 50 14.15 -22.38 10.75
C SER A 50 15.25 -21.30 10.72
N SER A 51 15.43 -20.62 9.58
CA SER A 51 16.45 -19.57 9.45
C SER A 51 15.95 -18.23 9.96
N THR A 52 16.65 -17.63 10.93
CA THR A 52 16.44 -16.26 11.44
C THR A 52 16.28 -15.24 10.32
N TYR A 53 17.07 -15.39 9.25
CA TYR A 53 17.00 -14.55 8.05
C TYR A 53 15.62 -14.58 7.38
N ARG A 54 14.99 -15.76 7.25
CA ARG A 54 13.66 -15.91 6.64
C ARG A 54 12.56 -15.34 7.54
N ARG A 55 12.71 -15.39 8.86
CA ARG A 55 11.80 -14.74 9.82
C ARG A 55 11.84 -13.23 9.68
N ILE A 56 13.04 -12.64 9.62
CA ILE A 56 13.22 -11.20 9.40
C ILE A 56 12.62 -10.79 8.06
N LEU A 57 12.96 -11.50 6.97
CA LEU A 57 12.38 -11.23 5.65
C LEU A 57 10.85 -11.30 5.67
N SER A 58 10.28 -12.30 6.33
CA SER A 58 8.82 -12.42 6.44
C SER A 58 8.18 -11.26 7.21
N ALA A 59 8.85 -10.75 8.23
CA ALA A 59 8.34 -9.65 9.06
C ALA A 59 8.38 -8.30 8.32
N ILE A 60 9.35 -8.08 7.44
CA ILE A 60 9.49 -6.81 6.70
C ILE A 60 8.71 -6.77 5.39
N ARG A 61 8.27 -7.93 4.86
CA ARG A 61 7.57 -8.02 3.57
C ARG A 61 6.34 -7.12 3.49
N GLU A 62 5.49 -7.17 4.50
CA GLU A 62 4.28 -6.37 4.59
C GLU A 62 4.59 -4.86 4.69
N PRO A 63 5.42 -4.38 5.64
CA PRO A 63 5.88 -2.99 5.66
C PRO A 63 6.52 -2.53 4.35
N MET A 64 7.35 -3.34 3.70
CA MET A 64 8.00 -2.95 2.43
C MET A 64 6.99 -2.80 1.30
N ALA A 65 5.96 -3.64 1.23
CA ALA A 65 4.88 -3.50 0.27
C ALA A 65 4.13 -2.17 0.46
N GLU A 66 3.85 -1.80 1.71
CA GLU A 66 3.25 -0.50 2.07
C GLU A 66 4.15 0.69 1.71
N PHE A 67 5.46 0.58 1.97
CA PHE A 67 6.46 1.57 1.58
C PHE A 67 6.45 1.82 0.06
N PHE A 68 6.55 0.76 -0.75
CA PHE A 68 6.55 0.89 -2.21
C PHE A 68 5.20 1.36 -2.74
N GLY A 69 4.10 0.91 -2.13
CA GLY A 69 2.76 1.36 -2.47
C GLY A 69 2.59 2.87 -2.32
N VAL A 70 3.02 3.43 -1.18
CA VAL A 70 2.97 4.89 -0.96
C VAL A 70 4.01 5.64 -1.80
N ALA A 71 5.20 5.08 -2.01
CA ALA A 71 6.19 5.70 -2.90
C ALA A 71 5.64 5.86 -4.33
N LEU A 72 5.01 4.81 -4.89
CA LEU A 72 4.37 4.88 -6.21
C LEU A 72 3.21 5.88 -6.24
N LEU A 73 2.37 5.88 -5.20
CA LEU A 73 1.30 6.87 -5.05
C LEU A 73 1.84 8.29 -5.17
N ILE A 74 2.94 8.62 -4.48
CA ILE A 74 3.56 9.94 -4.54
C ILE A 74 4.26 10.18 -5.88
N ILE A 75 4.97 9.20 -6.44
CA ILE A 75 5.68 9.36 -7.71
C ILE A 75 4.73 9.77 -8.83
N PHE A 76 3.60 9.09 -8.97
CA PHE A 76 2.62 9.43 -10.00
C PHE A 76 1.84 10.70 -9.67
N GLY A 77 1.39 10.87 -8.42
CA GLY A 77 0.58 12.01 -8.02
C GLY A 77 1.35 13.34 -7.99
N ALA A 78 2.48 13.37 -7.28
CA ALA A 78 3.33 14.55 -7.23
C ALA A 78 4.06 14.75 -8.57
N GLY A 79 4.39 13.69 -9.30
CA GLY A 79 4.99 13.80 -10.64
C GLY A 79 4.05 14.44 -11.67
N SER A 80 2.76 14.06 -11.69
CA SER A 80 1.77 14.73 -12.54
C SER A 80 1.52 16.17 -12.12
N ALA A 81 1.48 16.44 -10.81
CA ALA A 81 1.39 17.82 -10.32
C ALA A 81 2.62 18.65 -10.70
N ALA A 82 3.83 18.09 -10.60
CA ALA A 82 5.08 18.78 -10.94
C ALA A 82 5.12 19.12 -12.44
N SER A 83 4.76 18.16 -13.30
CA SER A 83 4.75 18.39 -14.75
C SER A 83 3.77 19.48 -15.15
N VAL A 84 2.56 19.51 -14.58
CA VAL A 84 1.54 20.51 -14.88
C VAL A 84 1.91 21.87 -14.30
N VAL A 85 2.25 21.95 -13.01
CA VAL A 85 2.51 23.23 -12.33
C VAL A 85 3.77 23.90 -12.86
N LEU A 86 4.88 23.16 -12.97
CA LEU A 86 6.16 23.77 -13.36
C LEU A 86 6.18 24.17 -14.84
N SER A 87 5.47 23.44 -15.71
CA SER A 87 5.40 23.77 -17.14
C SER A 87 4.59 25.03 -17.47
N THR A 88 3.87 25.61 -16.49
CA THR A 88 3.22 26.91 -16.67
C THR A 88 4.23 28.05 -16.80
N ASN A 89 5.46 27.87 -16.30
CA ASN A 89 6.53 28.84 -16.46
C ASN A 89 7.25 28.63 -17.80
N ALA A 90 7.28 29.66 -18.63
CA ALA A 90 7.89 29.65 -19.95
C ALA A 90 9.41 29.34 -19.94
N GLY A 91 10.09 29.58 -18.82
CA GLY A 91 11.50 29.20 -18.62
C GLY A 91 11.71 27.69 -18.43
N VAL A 92 10.67 26.96 -17.99
CA VAL A 92 10.72 25.49 -17.82
C VAL A 92 10.22 24.78 -19.08
N SER A 93 9.13 25.27 -19.68
CA SER A 93 8.56 24.68 -20.89
C SER A 93 7.99 25.73 -21.82
N SER A 94 8.15 25.52 -23.13
CA SER A 94 7.57 26.42 -24.15
C SER A 94 6.04 26.39 -24.20
N SER A 95 5.42 25.35 -23.64
CA SER A 95 3.96 25.26 -23.49
C SER A 95 3.55 24.44 -22.27
N PRO A 96 2.43 24.80 -21.61
CA PRO A 96 1.90 24.03 -20.47
C PRO A 96 1.67 22.56 -20.83
N LYS A 97 1.98 21.67 -19.88
CA LYS A 97 1.88 20.21 -20.02
C LYS A 97 0.77 19.68 -19.11
N GLY A 98 -0.47 19.85 -19.57
CA GLY A 98 -1.66 19.32 -18.91
C GLY A 98 -2.42 20.35 -18.08
N ASP A 99 -3.40 19.86 -17.34
CA ASP A 99 -4.39 20.62 -16.60
C ASP A 99 -4.78 19.91 -15.29
N PHE A 100 -5.76 20.48 -14.57
CA PHE A 100 -6.26 19.90 -13.32
C PHE A 100 -6.78 18.45 -13.50
N PHE A 101 -7.37 18.11 -14.65
CA PHE A 101 -7.80 16.74 -14.92
C PHE A 101 -6.60 15.79 -14.94
N SER A 102 -5.54 16.13 -15.66
CA SER A 102 -4.33 15.30 -15.74
C SER A 102 -3.65 15.10 -14.38
N ILE A 103 -3.68 16.11 -13.50
CA ILE A 103 -3.21 15.98 -12.11
C ILE A 103 -4.02 14.92 -11.38
N ASN A 104 -5.36 15.06 -11.35
CA ASN A 104 -6.24 14.12 -10.66
C ASN A 104 -6.13 12.70 -11.21
N PHE A 105 -5.98 12.56 -12.52
CA PHE A 105 -5.79 11.27 -13.16
C PHE A 105 -4.45 10.62 -12.76
N GLY A 106 -3.39 11.41 -12.66
CA GLY A 106 -2.10 10.94 -12.13
C GLY A 106 -2.18 10.45 -10.68
N TRP A 107 -2.91 11.17 -9.81
CA TRP A 107 -3.18 10.70 -8.44
C TRP A 107 -3.99 9.40 -8.42
N ALA A 108 -5.02 9.28 -9.27
CA ALA A 108 -5.84 8.07 -9.36
C ALA A 108 -5.00 6.85 -9.81
N ILE A 109 -4.14 7.02 -10.82
CA ILE A 109 -3.20 5.98 -11.25
C ILE A 109 -2.22 5.63 -10.13
N GLY A 110 -1.69 6.64 -9.42
CA GLY A 110 -0.78 6.42 -8.30
C GLY A 110 -1.40 5.55 -7.20
N ILE A 111 -2.65 5.82 -6.83
CA ILE A 111 -3.40 5.00 -5.88
C ILE A 111 -3.59 3.59 -6.43
N ALA A 112 -4.07 3.45 -7.67
CA ALA A 112 -4.33 2.14 -8.27
C ALA A 112 -3.07 1.27 -8.34
N MET A 113 -1.95 1.83 -8.82
CA MET A 113 -0.67 1.14 -8.88
C MET A 113 -0.11 0.81 -7.50
N GLY A 114 -0.27 1.74 -6.54
CA GLY A 114 0.12 1.52 -5.15
C GLY A 114 -0.60 0.33 -4.53
N VAL A 115 -1.93 0.26 -4.67
CA VAL A 115 -2.73 -0.89 -4.20
C VAL A 115 -2.38 -2.15 -4.97
N TRP A 116 -2.18 -2.09 -6.28
CA TRP A 116 -1.85 -3.27 -7.08
C TRP A 116 -0.54 -3.92 -6.61
N VAL A 117 0.52 -3.13 -6.42
CA VAL A 117 1.83 -3.65 -5.98
C VAL A 117 1.78 -4.17 -4.54
N SER A 118 0.97 -3.56 -3.67
CA SER A 118 0.97 -3.88 -2.24
C SER A 118 -0.13 -4.86 -1.79
N GLY A 119 -1.20 -4.99 -2.58
CA GLY A 119 -2.46 -5.64 -2.18
C GLY A 119 -2.32 -7.12 -1.83
N THR A 120 -1.62 -7.90 -2.65
CA THR A 120 -1.45 -9.35 -2.43
C THR A 120 -0.47 -9.68 -1.30
N ILE A 121 0.32 -8.69 -0.85
CA ILE A 121 1.36 -8.88 0.16
C ILE A 121 0.91 -8.35 1.52
N SER A 122 0.41 -7.11 1.56
CA SER A 122 0.12 -6.36 2.80
C SER A 122 -1.37 -6.12 3.04
N GLY A 123 -2.22 -6.40 2.06
CA GLY A 123 -3.62 -5.93 2.03
C GLY A 123 -3.77 -4.57 1.33
N GLY A 124 -2.66 -3.88 1.03
CA GLY A 124 -2.64 -2.65 0.26
C GLY A 124 -3.35 -1.50 0.93
N HIS A 125 -3.08 -1.29 2.23
CA HIS A 125 -3.69 -0.19 2.97
C HIS A 125 -3.22 1.15 2.40
N ILE A 126 -1.91 1.27 2.17
CA ILE A 126 -1.16 2.43 1.65
C ILE A 126 -1.56 3.77 2.26
N ASN A 127 -2.17 3.75 3.45
CA ASN A 127 -2.84 4.86 4.10
C ASN A 127 -2.96 4.57 5.61
N PRO A 128 -2.40 5.43 6.48
CA PRO A 128 -2.54 5.28 7.93
C PRO A 128 -3.99 5.27 8.41
N ALA A 129 -4.86 6.09 7.81
CA ALA A 129 -6.28 6.12 8.17
C ALA A 129 -6.96 4.78 7.86
N MET A 130 -6.61 4.17 6.72
CA MET A 130 -7.11 2.85 6.35
C MET A 130 -6.54 1.75 7.23
N THR A 131 -5.24 1.82 7.55
CA THR A 131 -4.61 0.86 8.46
C THR A 131 -5.28 0.85 9.84
N LEU A 132 -5.63 2.02 10.36
CA LEU A 132 -6.37 2.15 11.61
C LEU A 132 -7.82 1.68 11.48
N ALA A 133 -8.50 1.97 10.38
CA ALA A 133 -9.86 1.47 10.15
C ALA A 133 -9.88 -0.07 10.07
N MET A 134 -8.94 -0.68 9.35
CA MET A 134 -8.83 -2.13 9.28
C MET A 134 -8.51 -2.76 10.64
N ALA A 135 -7.70 -2.09 11.47
CA ALA A 135 -7.39 -2.56 12.83
C ALA A 135 -8.61 -2.51 13.75
N THR A 136 -9.45 -1.48 13.63
CA THR A 136 -10.68 -1.33 14.42
C THR A 136 -11.78 -2.27 13.95
N TRP A 137 -12.02 -2.37 12.64
CA TRP A 137 -13.25 -2.96 12.09
C TRP A 137 -13.07 -4.32 11.41
N ARG A 138 -11.84 -4.71 11.06
CA ARG A 138 -11.56 -5.92 10.23
C ARG A 138 -10.50 -6.83 10.84
N LYS A 139 -10.36 -6.80 12.18
CA LYS A 139 -9.44 -7.65 12.96
C LYS A 139 -7.97 -7.57 12.50
N PHE A 140 -7.55 -6.49 11.85
CA PHE A 140 -6.16 -6.33 11.47
C PHE A 140 -5.28 -6.20 12.74
N PRO A 141 -4.16 -6.94 12.87
CA PRO A 141 -3.41 -7.00 14.12
C PRO A 141 -2.82 -5.64 14.52
N TRP A 142 -3.25 -5.11 15.67
CA TRP A 142 -2.76 -3.83 16.22
C TRP A 142 -1.23 -3.74 16.37
N ARG A 143 -0.56 -4.87 16.61
CA ARG A 143 0.92 -4.92 16.70
C ARG A 143 1.63 -4.57 15.39
N LYS A 144 0.96 -4.73 14.24
CA LYS A 144 1.52 -4.42 12.91
C LYS A 144 1.30 -2.96 12.51
N VAL A 145 0.31 -2.28 13.09
CA VAL A 145 -0.07 -0.91 12.74
C VAL A 145 1.12 0.07 12.77
N PRO A 146 1.99 0.09 13.80
CA PRO A 146 3.12 1.04 13.81
C PRO A 146 4.10 0.81 12.66
N ALA A 147 4.36 -0.46 12.31
CA ALA A 147 5.27 -0.81 11.21
C ALA A 147 4.70 -0.39 9.86
N TYR A 148 3.40 -0.56 9.65
CA TYR A 148 2.69 -0.09 8.45
C TYR A 148 2.76 1.43 8.32
N ILE A 149 2.37 2.17 9.37
CA ILE A 149 2.37 3.64 9.35
C ILE A 149 3.78 4.20 9.10
N LEU A 150 4.79 3.65 9.79
CA LEU A 150 6.18 4.06 9.57
C LEU A 150 6.61 3.83 8.13
N ALA A 151 6.33 2.64 7.58
CA ALA A 151 6.70 2.32 6.20
C ALA A 151 5.97 3.20 5.18
N GLN A 152 4.68 3.48 5.39
CA GLN A 152 3.89 4.38 4.56
C GLN A 152 4.48 5.80 4.57
N VAL A 153 4.82 6.35 5.75
CA VAL A 153 5.43 7.68 5.88
C VAL A 153 6.79 7.72 5.19
N LEU A 154 7.64 6.71 5.38
CA LEU A 154 8.93 6.61 4.71
C LEU A 154 8.78 6.49 3.18
N GLY A 155 7.77 5.76 2.71
CA GLY A 155 7.42 5.67 1.29
C GLY A 155 7.05 7.04 0.74
N GLY A 156 6.29 7.83 1.50
CA GLY A 156 5.95 9.21 1.16
C GLY A 156 7.16 10.14 1.09
N VAL A 157 8.08 10.04 2.05
CA VAL A 157 9.36 10.77 2.05
C VAL A 157 10.18 10.44 0.80
N VAL A 158 10.37 9.16 0.51
CA VAL A 158 11.21 8.70 -0.62
C VAL A 158 10.56 9.02 -1.96
N GLY A 159 9.26 8.81 -2.11
CA GLY A 159 8.54 9.18 -3.33
C GLY A 159 8.64 10.68 -3.61
N ALA A 160 8.51 11.52 -2.59
CA ALA A 160 8.68 12.97 -2.73
C ALA A 160 10.12 13.34 -3.09
N ALA A 161 11.11 12.72 -2.46
CA ALA A 161 12.52 12.95 -2.75
C ALA A 161 12.88 12.61 -4.21
N LEU A 162 12.35 11.50 -4.73
CA LEU A 162 12.58 11.09 -6.12
C LEU A 162 11.98 12.07 -7.13
N VAL A 163 10.72 12.48 -6.92
CA VAL A 163 10.07 13.48 -7.79
C VAL A 163 10.77 14.83 -7.68
N TYR A 164 11.10 15.27 -6.47
CA TYR A 164 11.82 16.52 -6.25
C TYR A 164 13.19 16.52 -6.94
N GLY A 165 13.95 15.43 -6.82
CA GLY A 165 15.24 15.29 -7.51
C GLY A 165 15.09 15.32 -9.03
N LEU A 166 14.07 14.67 -9.58
CA LEU A 166 13.78 14.69 -11.01
C LEU A 166 13.44 16.09 -11.53
N TYR A 167 12.71 16.89 -10.74
CA TYR A 167 12.26 18.23 -11.09
C TYR A 167 13.11 19.35 -10.49
N PHE A 168 14.24 19.06 -9.84
CA PHE A 168 15.02 20.04 -9.07
C PHE A 168 15.37 21.28 -9.91
N GLY A 169 15.92 21.06 -11.11
CA GLY A 169 16.27 22.16 -12.02
C GLY A 169 15.05 22.95 -12.50
N ALA A 170 13.90 22.28 -12.72
CA ALA A 170 12.66 22.96 -13.10
C ALA A 170 12.09 23.79 -11.94
N ILE A 171 12.19 23.30 -10.70
CA ILE A 171 11.80 24.03 -9.48
C ILE A 171 12.69 25.27 -9.31
N ASP A 172 14.00 25.13 -9.51
CA ASP A 172 14.95 26.26 -9.45
C ASP A 172 14.66 27.33 -10.51
N ILE A 173 14.26 26.94 -11.72
CA ILE A 173 13.84 27.91 -12.74
C ILE A 173 12.50 28.56 -12.37
N TYR A 174 11.58 27.78 -11.79
CA TYR A 174 10.23 28.23 -11.46
C TYR A 174 10.21 29.25 -10.31
N GLU A 175 10.94 28.98 -9.21
CA GLU A 175 10.97 29.84 -8.02
C GLU A 175 12.22 30.74 -7.93
N GLY A 176 13.27 30.41 -8.67
CA GLY A 176 14.61 30.97 -8.49
C GLY A 176 15.54 30.04 -7.72
N ALA A 177 16.83 30.10 -8.03
CA ALA A 177 17.84 29.22 -7.44
C ALA A 177 17.86 29.34 -5.91
N GLY A 178 17.66 28.22 -5.21
CA GLY A 178 17.67 28.15 -3.74
C GLY A 178 16.44 28.73 -3.05
N VAL A 179 15.43 29.19 -3.79
CA VAL A 179 14.16 29.67 -3.24
C VAL A 179 13.17 28.52 -3.14
N ARG A 180 12.52 28.36 -1.99
CA ARG A 180 11.51 27.31 -1.74
C ARG A 180 10.27 27.91 -1.11
N THR A 181 9.16 27.96 -1.86
CA THR A 181 7.91 28.62 -1.43
C THR A 181 6.72 27.67 -1.39
N GLU A 182 5.59 28.17 -0.89
CA GLU A 182 4.32 27.41 -0.88
C GLU A 182 3.87 26.98 -2.29
N ALA A 183 4.26 27.71 -3.35
CA ALA A 183 3.85 27.43 -4.72
C ALA A 183 4.30 26.05 -5.18
N THR A 184 5.59 25.73 -5.02
CA THR A 184 6.10 24.39 -5.34
C THR A 184 5.91 23.38 -4.21
N ALA A 185 5.77 23.81 -2.95
CA ALA A 185 5.41 22.91 -1.85
C ALA A 185 4.03 22.25 -2.07
N GLY A 186 3.10 22.98 -2.70
CA GLY A 186 1.76 22.50 -3.06
C GLY A 186 1.73 21.38 -4.11
N ILE A 187 2.83 21.16 -4.83
CA ILE A 187 2.96 20.00 -5.74
C ILE A 187 2.95 18.69 -4.94
N PHE A 188 3.62 18.71 -3.78
CA PHE A 188 3.85 17.52 -2.97
C PHE A 188 2.87 17.41 -1.80
N THR A 189 2.41 18.54 -1.25
CA THR A 189 1.63 18.59 -0.02
C THR A 189 0.32 19.35 -0.22
N THR A 190 -0.60 19.17 0.71
CA THR A 190 -1.94 19.72 0.58
C THR A 190 -2.03 21.09 1.25
N TYR A 191 -2.32 22.12 0.46
CA TYR A 191 -2.71 23.45 0.93
C TYR A 191 -4.18 23.69 0.57
N SER A 192 -5.07 23.59 1.57
CA SER A 192 -6.52 23.93 1.57
C SER A 192 -7.48 23.46 0.46
N THR A 193 -7.04 23.03 -0.72
CA THR A 193 -7.91 22.66 -1.86
C THR A 193 -7.58 21.31 -2.51
N ALA A 194 -6.71 20.50 -1.90
CA ALA A 194 -6.36 19.17 -2.41
C ALA A 194 -6.92 18.06 -1.50
N TYR A 195 -7.32 16.93 -2.10
CA TYR A 195 -7.98 15.80 -1.44
C TYR A 195 -7.00 14.99 -0.56
N ALA A 196 -6.61 15.55 0.59
CA ALA A 196 -5.67 14.92 1.51
C ALA A 196 -6.32 13.84 2.39
N LEU A 197 -6.78 12.76 1.77
CA LEU A 197 -7.49 11.67 2.45
C LEU A 197 -6.54 10.62 3.06
N ASN A 198 -5.23 10.88 3.05
CA ASN A 198 -4.20 9.93 3.44
C ASN A 198 -3.09 10.64 4.24
N PRO A 199 -2.95 10.34 5.55
CA PRO A 199 -1.95 10.97 6.41
C PRO A 199 -0.50 10.77 5.94
N ALA A 200 -0.13 9.59 5.42
CA ALA A 200 1.23 9.33 4.96
C ALA A 200 1.54 10.06 3.64
N ARG A 201 0.55 10.19 2.76
CA ARG A 201 0.63 10.94 1.50
C ARG A 201 0.91 12.43 1.71
N ASP A 202 0.63 12.96 2.88
CA ASP A 202 0.83 14.37 3.19
C ASP A 202 2.00 14.59 4.17
N PHE A 203 2.04 13.83 5.26
CA PHE A 203 3.10 13.96 6.27
C PHE A 203 4.48 13.55 5.76
N GLY A 204 4.58 12.46 5.00
CA GLY A 204 5.86 12.00 4.43
C GLY A 204 6.51 13.06 3.54
N PRO A 205 5.81 13.58 2.52
CA PRO A 205 6.33 14.67 1.71
C PRO A 205 6.64 15.94 2.51
N ARG A 206 5.85 16.32 3.54
CA ARG A 206 6.20 17.47 4.41
C ARG A 206 7.54 17.29 5.13
N LEU A 207 7.80 16.10 5.67
CA LEU A 207 9.08 15.80 6.30
C LEU A 207 10.23 15.94 5.30
N PHE A 208 10.04 15.46 4.08
CA PHE A 208 11.03 15.64 3.02
C PHE A 208 11.23 17.13 2.66
N LEU A 209 10.16 17.88 2.41
CA LEU A 209 10.24 19.29 2.06
C LEU A 209 10.91 20.13 3.16
N LEU A 210 10.69 19.79 4.43
CA LEU A 210 11.41 20.42 5.55
C LEU A 210 12.93 20.23 5.41
N MET A 211 13.38 19.02 5.05
CA MET A 211 14.79 18.73 4.77
C MET A 211 15.29 19.40 3.49
N ALA A 212 14.42 19.62 2.51
CA ALA A 212 14.73 20.28 1.24
C ALA A 212 14.72 21.82 1.31
N GLY A 213 14.51 22.40 2.49
CA GLY A 213 14.66 23.85 2.72
C GLY A 213 13.38 24.69 2.64
N TYR A 214 12.20 24.07 2.54
CA TYR A 214 10.90 24.80 2.51
C TYR A 214 10.51 25.46 3.85
N GLY A 215 11.25 25.18 4.93
CA GLY A 215 11.06 25.82 6.23
C GLY A 215 9.86 25.30 7.04
N LYS A 216 9.60 25.96 8.16
CA LYS A 216 8.58 25.54 9.14
C LYS A 216 7.15 25.87 8.72
N GLU A 217 6.96 26.71 7.70
CA GLU A 217 5.64 27.12 7.22
C GLU A 217 4.78 25.95 6.75
N LEU A 218 5.41 24.86 6.34
CA LEU A 218 4.76 23.57 6.08
C LEU A 218 3.89 23.06 7.25
N PHE A 219 4.22 23.46 8.48
CA PHE A 219 3.54 23.04 9.71
C PHE A 219 2.81 24.17 10.43
N THR A 220 3.03 25.44 10.08
CA THR A 220 2.33 26.58 10.69
C THR A 220 1.19 27.12 9.82
N TYR A 221 1.16 26.76 8.54
CA TYR A 221 0.14 27.19 7.59
C TYR A 221 -1.29 27.07 8.14
N ARG A 222 -2.05 28.17 8.02
CA ARG A 222 -3.48 28.31 8.40
C ARG A 222 -3.84 27.59 9.71
N ASN A 223 -3.15 27.98 10.78
CA ASN A 223 -3.39 27.48 12.14
C ASN A 223 -3.29 25.94 12.24
N GLN A 224 -2.11 25.41 11.87
CA GLN A 224 -1.81 23.97 11.94
C GLN A 224 -2.67 23.13 10.98
N TYR A 225 -2.94 23.64 9.78
CA TYR A 225 -3.76 22.96 8.77
C TYR A 225 -3.27 21.54 8.47
N TRP A 226 -1.95 21.33 8.47
CA TRP A 226 -1.29 20.04 8.29
C TRP A 226 -1.71 18.97 9.31
N LEU A 227 -2.27 19.35 10.47
CA LEU A 227 -2.69 18.40 11.50
C LEU A 227 -4.19 18.11 11.37
N TRP A 228 -5.00 19.16 11.35
CA TRP A 228 -6.45 19.03 11.38
C TRP A 228 -6.99 18.39 10.11
N CYS A 229 -6.50 18.82 8.94
CA CYS A 229 -7.08 18.40 7.68
C CYS A 229 -6.51 17.08 7.14
N PRO A 230 -5.19 16.89 6.97
CA PRO A 230 -4.69 15.68 6.30
C PRO A 230 -4.37 14.54 7.28
N ILE A 231 -4.39 14.77 8.59
CA ILE A 231 -4.14 13.73 9.61
C ILE A 231 -5.43 13.36 10.33
N ILE A 232 -6.01 14.30 11.07
CA ILE A 232 -7.15 14.02 11.95
C ILE A 232 -8.41 13.70 11.13
N ALA A 233 -8.78 14.55 10.16
CA ALA A 233 -10.02 14.36 9.41
C ALA A 233 -10.07 13.03 8.63
N PRO A 234 -9.00 12.56 7.95
CA PRO A 234 -8.99 11.25 7.31
C PRO A 234 -9.12 10.10 8.27
N ILE A 235 -8.46 10.15 9.44
CA ILE A 235 -8.57 9.09 10.45
C ILE A 235 -10.01 9.02 10.96
N VAL A 236 -10.59 10.15 11.38
CA VAL A 236 -11.97 10.20 11.86
C VAL A 236 -12.95 9.79 10.76
N GLY A 237 -12.76 10.29 9.54
CA GLY A 237 -13.58 9.97 8.38
C GLY A 237 -13.53 8.49 8.00
N ALA A 238 -12.36 7.85 8.06
CA ALA A 238 -12.24 6.42 7.79
C ALA A 238 -12.95 5.57 8.84
N GLN A 239 -12.88 5.95 10.13
CA GLN A 239 -13.61 5.27 11.20
C GLN A 239 -15.12 5.45 11.05
N ALA A 240 -15.59 6.68 10.79
CA ALA A 240 -17.00 6.96 10.56
C ALA A 240 -17.54 6.24 9.32
N GLY A 241 -16.77 6.21 8.23
CA GLY A 241 -17.13 5.50 7.01
C GLY A 241 -17.24 3.99 7.22
N ALA A 242 -16.29 3.39 7.95
CA ALA A 242 -16.34 1.97 8.31
C ALA A 242 -17.55 1.65 9.21
N PHE A 243 -17.83 2.51 10.20
CA PHE A 243 -19.03 2.39 11.03
C PHE A 243 -20.32 2.41 10.20
N LEU A 244 -20.46 3.38 9.29
CA LEU A 244 -21.65 3.49 8.45
C LEU A 244 -21.78 2.29 7.49
N TYR A 245 -20.66 1.80 6.96
CA TYR A 245 -20.66 0.59 6.14
C TYR A 245 -21.11 -0.63 6.95
N ASP A 246 -20.63 -0.79 8.19
CA ASP A 246 -21.05 -1.88 9.06
C ASP A 246 -22.52 -1.78 9.47
N LEU A 247 -23.02 -0.56 9.67
CA LEU A 247 -24.41 -0.33 10.07
C LEU A 247 -25.41 -0.63 8.94
N PHE A 248 -25.05 -0.28 7.69
CA PHE A 248 -26.01 -0.29 6.59
C PHE A 248 -25.79 -1.35 5.53
N LEU A 249 -24.56 -1.88 5.39
CA LEU A 249 -24.19 -2.70 4.22
C LEU A 249 -23.50 -4.02 4.58
N TYR A 250 -22.73 -4.07 5.66
CA TYR A 250 -21.96 -5.26 6.01
C TYR A 250 -22.81 -6.27 6.79
N THR A 251 -22.86 -7.51 6.30
CA THR A 251 -23.57 -8.62 6.94
C THR A 251 -22.62 -9.66 7.57
N GLY A 252 -21.31 -9.48 7.42
CA GLY A 252 -20.31 -10.40 7.95
C GLY A 252 -20.00 -10.18 9.43
N GLU A 253 -19.15 -11.04 9.98
CA GLU A 253 -18.69 -10.93 11.36
C GLU A 253 -17.88 -9.64 11.57
N GLY A 254 -18.34 -8.79 12.48
CA GLY A 254 -17.73 -7.48 12.77
C GLY A 254 -18.07 -6.96 14.17
N PRO A 255 -17.53 -5.79 14.55
CA PRO A 255 -17.78 -5.21 15.88
C PRO A 255 -19.25 -4.94 16.19
N LEU A 256 -20.08 -4.63 15.17
CA LEU A 256 -21.52 -4.40 15.33
C LEU A 256 -22.37 -5.66 15.13
N ASN A 257 -21.85 -6.67 14.42
CA ASN A 257 -22.50 -7.96 14.22
C ASN A 257 -21.51 -9.10 14.58
N PRO A 258 -21.40 -9.47 15.88
CA PRO A 258 -20.40 -10.43 16.34
C PRO A 258 -20.62 -11.86 15.83
N GLU A 259 -21.82 -12.21 15.40
CA GLU A 259 -22.19 -13.56 14.96
C GLU A 259 -22.18 -13.67 13.43
N GLY A 260 -22.34 -12.55 12.72
CA GLY A 260 -22.56 -12.53 11.27
C GLY A 260 -23.98 -12.99 10.94
N ASP A 261 -24.54 -12.47 9.85
CA ASP A 261 -25.83 -12.95 9.37
C ASP A 261 -25.58 -14.22 8.53
N ASP A 262 -26.10 -15.36 9.00
CA ASP A 262 -26.01 -16.68 8.35
C ASP A 262 -26.57 -16.70 6.90
#